data_AF-A0A925J0D1-F1
#
_entry.id   AF-A0A925J0D1-F1
#
_cell.length_a   1.000
_cell.length_b   1.000
_cell.length_c   1.000
_cell.angle_alpha   90.00
_cell.angle_beta   90.00
_cell.angle_gamma   90.00
#
_symmetry.space_group_name_H-M   'P 1'
#
loop_
_entity.id
_entity.type
_entity.pdbx_description
1 polymer ?
#
loop_
_entity_poly.entity_id
_entity_poly.type
_entity_poly.pdbx_seq_one_letter_code
_entity_poly.pdbx_strand_id
1 'polypeptide(L)'
;IHRDVDPTNLMLCADGRIKLMDFGVVKLSDGVRKSLTGLGAILGKPHYAAPEQIRNRPDDVVDESTDLYAAGITLYELLTGQVPFDAPNEYDLMQLQIQQPLPRHPRLSREAFSFLQKATTKDQRRRYRSAGQMRRALVGLPTGPVSPPLPPLWKRQPVQVAAVTLSVLLLLGGMYFQNRADKKARYLALCERAEGFRTRMKFDSAARVFGEALVVWETDSIRLRKKMVENLPKSIALFQRQRYSGATSSFAADTLDPSAREAFYYLGILRFYGLGTPADTQRAVALYRHAARLGYALAQVRLGNALVNGWGIRVDFAEAETWYQLARADSTGFARGDALYGLYYLYASGGNGLTRDYPRSLGFLRASARVGSLEAMHRLGVKYRYGDALLTQNPDSARYWLRLAAGAGHREATRQLQELGGTNPFNLNTLFNGTRRKPTPPRRRRSSFWENLFGPSRRTPSKR
;
A
#
# COMPACT_ATOMS: atom_id res chain seq x y z
N ILE A 1 4.57 6.17 -22.86
CA ILE A 1 3.26 6.23 -22.18
C ILE A 1 3.46 5.86 -20.71
N HIS A 2 3.15 6.78 -19.80
CA HIS A 2 3.36 6.68 -18.36
C HIS A 2 2.21 5.95 -17.65
N ARG A 3 0.96 6.24 -18.05
CA ARG A 3 -0.31 5.64 -17.59
C ARG A 3 -0.73 5.93 -16.16
N ASP A 4 0.15 6.58 -15.39
CA ASP A 4 -0.10 6.96 -14.00
C ASP A 4 0.40 8.39 -13.77
N VAL A 5 -0.04 9.35 -14.59
CA VAL A 5 0.36 10.76 -14.42
C VAL A 5 -0.56 11.40 -13.39
N ASP A 6 -0.04 11.65 -12.19
CA ASP A 6 -0.75 12.34 -11.12
C ASP A 6 0.23 13.09 -10.19
N PRO A 7 -0.24 14.01 -9.31
CA PRO A 7 0.61 14.82 -8.45
C PRO A 7 1.61 14.02 -7.57
N THR A 8 1.27 12.80 -7.14
CA THR A 8 2.16 11.98 -6.30
C THR A 8 3.34 11.40 -7.07
N ASN A 9 3.23 11.33 -8.40
CA ASN A 9 4.32 10.93 -9.28
C ASN A 9 5.12 12.14 -9.79
N LEU A 10 4.85 13.36 -9.31
CA LEU A 10 5.63 14.56 -9.60
C LEU A 10 6.51 14.93 -8.40
N MET A 11 7.82 14.83 -8.57
CA MET A 11 8.79 15.24 -7.55
C MET A 11 9.38 16.62 -7.87
N LEU A 12 9.18 17.58 -6.97
CA LEU A 12 9.85 18.86 -7.01
C LEU A 12 11.25 18.72 -6.40
N CYS A 13 12.28 18.89 -7.23
CA CYS A 13 13.67 18.91 -6.80
C CYS A 13 14.03 20.26 -6.15
N ALA A 14 15.08 20.26 -5.33
CA ALA A 14 15.55 21.45 -4.61
C ALA A 14 15.98 22.61 -5.54
N ASP A 15 16.26 22.30 -6.81
CA ASP A 15 16.61 23.26 -7.87
C ASP A 15 15.39 23.78 -8.65
N GLY A 16 14.17 23.45 -8.20
CA GLY A 16 12.92 23.88 -8.82
C GLY A 16 12.52 23.06 -10.05
N ARG A 17 13.30 22.04 -10.45
CA ARG A 17 12.90 21.14 -11.55
C ARG A 17 11.88 20.12 -11.07
N ILE A 18 10.92 19.79 -11.93
CA ILE A 18 9.98 18.69 -11.70
C ILE A 18 10.52 17.43 -12.37
N LYS A 19 10.61 16.34 -11.61
CA LYS A 19 10.89 14.99 -12.12
C LYS A 19 9.61 14.17 -12.06
N LEU A 20 9.21 13.62 -13.20
CA LEU A 20 8.18 12.59 -13.25
C LEU A 20 8.81 11.27 -12.76
N MET A 21 8.26 10.74 -11.67
CA MET A 21 8.70 9.52 -11.01
C MET A 21 7.79 8.35 -11.37
N ASP A 22 8.24 7.14 -11.06
CA ASP A 22 7.44 5.93 -11.16
C ASP A 22 6.81 5.72 -12.54
N PHE A 23 7.67 5.47 -13.54
CA PHE A 23 7.30 4.87 -14.84
C PHE A 23 6.79 3.40 -14.67
N GLY A 24 5.97 3.16 -13.65
CA GLY A 24 5.77 1.91 -12.93
C GLY A 24 4.81 0.90 -13.57
N VAL A 25 4.38 1.11 -14.82
CA VAL A 25 3.51 0.14 -15.53
C VAL A 25 4.03 -0.22 -16.93
N VAL A 26 5.27 0.15 -17.26
CA VAL A 26 5.87 -0.23 -18.57
C VAL A 26 6.24 -1.73 -18.64
N LYS A 27 6.21 -2.49 -17.53
CA LYS A 27 6.64 -3.91 -17.46
C LYS A 27 5.55 -4.89 -17.01
N LEU A 28 4.37 -4.84 -17.62
CA LEU A 28 3.52 -6.03 -17.71
C LEU A 28 3.53 -6.46 -19.18
N SER A 29 4.18 -7.60 -19.44
CA SER A 29 4.25 -8.25 -20.75
C SER A 29 2.87 -8.32 -21.38
N ASP A 30 2.80 -8.16 -22.70
CA ASP A 30 1.54 -8.04 -23.46
C ASP A 30 0.53 -9.18 -23.19
N GLY A 31 0.98 -10.31 -22.64
CA GLY A 31 0.15 -11.42 -22.16
C GLY A 31 -0.69 -11.13 -20.90
N VAL A 32 -0.18 -10.36 -19.93
CA VAL A 32 -0.95 -9.93 -18.74
C VAL A 32 -1.83 -8.72 -19.06
N ARG A 33 -1.47 -7.96 -20.09
CA ARG A 33 -2.27 -6.88 -20.64
C ARG A 33 -3.63 -7.38 -21.11
N LYS A 34 -3.69 -8.46 -21.91
CA LYS A 34 -4.97 -9.01 -22.40
C LYS A 34 -5.91 -9.51 -21.27
N SER A 35 -5.36 -9.97 -20.15
CA SER A 35 -6.18 -10.39 -19.01
C SER A 35 -6.65 -9.21 -18.16
N LEU A 36 -5.80 -8.19 -17.91
CA LEU A 36 -6.19 -6.99 -17.15
C LEU A 36 -7.07 -6.02 -17.95
N THR A 37 -6.79 -5.82 -19.24
CA THR A 37 -7.68 -5.05 -20.14
C THR A 37 -8.98 -5.81 -20.41
N GLY A 38 -9.00 -7.13 -20.31
CA GLY A 38 -10.24 -7.92 -20.34
C GLY A 38 -11.09 -7.84 -19.05
N LEU A 39 -10.52 -7.35 -17.94
CA LEU A 39 -11.13 -7.34 -16.60
C LEU A 39 -11.71 -5.98 -16.17
N GLY A 40 -11.57 -4.92 -16.99
CA GLY A 40 -12.07 -3.58 -16.65
C GLY A 40 -11.37 -2.94 -15.43
N ALA A 41 -10.21 -3.47 -15.04
CA ALA A 41 -9.41 -2.95 -13.95
C ALA A 41 -8.56 -1.78 -14.46
N ILE A 42 -8.92 -0.56 -14.07
CA ILE A 42 -8.08 0.61 -14.26
C ILE A 42 -6.92 0.49 -13.28
N LEU A 43 -5.71 0.32 -13.79
CA LEU A 43 -4.50 0.38 -12.99
C LEU A 43 -4.13 1.86 -12.80
N GLY A 44 -4.28 2.40 -11.57
CA GLY A 44 -3.97 3.80 -11.22
C GLY A 44 -5.02 4.45 -10.33
N LYS A 45 -4.87 5.75 -10.05
CA LYS A 45 -5.90 6.53 -9.35
C LYS A 45 -7.06 6.86 -10.31
N PRO A 46 -8.31 6.46 -9.99
CA PRO A 46 -9.42 6.61 -10.92
C PRO A 46 -9.67 8.06 -11.31
N HIS A 47 -9.41 9.04 -10.43
CA HIS A 47 -9.58 10.47 -10.68
C HIS A 47 -8.81 11.05 -11.88
N TYR A 48 -7.74 10.40 -12.35
CA TYR A 48 -6.90 10.87 -13.47
C TYR A 48 -7.04 9.98 -14.71
N ALA A 49 -7.86 8.92 -14.63
CA ALA A 49 -8.00 7.94 -15.70
C ALA A 49 -8.71 8.54 -16.93
N ALA A 50 -8.13 8.33 -18.10
CA ALA A 50 -8.73 8.80 -19.34
C ALA A 50 -9.96 7.97 -19.74
N PRO A 51 -10.96 8.55 -20.42
CA PRO A 51 -12.19 7.88 -20.85
C PRO A 51 -11.96 6.55 -21.56
N GLU A 52 -10.95 6.47 -22.42
CA GLU A 52 -10.57 5.27 -23.17
C GLU A 52 -10.03 4.13 -22.27
N GLN A 53 -9.40 4.46 -21.14
CA GLN A 53 -8.96 3.49 -20.15
C GLN A 53 -10.15 2.92 -19.34
N ILE A 54 -11.22 3.70 -19.20
CA ILE A 54 -12.42 3.34 -18.43
C ILE A 54 -13.41 2.57 -19.30
N ARG A 55 -13.67 3.08 -20.51
CA ARG A 55 -14.72 2.60 -21.42
C ARG A 55 -14.34 1.30 -22.11
N ASN A 56 -13.05 1.15 -22.45
CA ASN A 56 -12.44 -0.07 -22.98
C ASN A 56 -13.21 -0.70 -24.15
N ARG A 57 -13.65 0.12 -25.12
CA ARG A 57 -14.23 -0.34 -26.39
C ARG A 57 -13.13 -0.84 -27.34
N PRO A 58 -13.44 -1.68 -28.33
CA PRO A 58 -12.46 -2.15 -29.31
C PRO A 58 -11.69 -1.03 -30.03
N ASP A 59 -12.33 0.13 -30.24
CA ASP A 59 -11.73 1.30 -30.88
C ASP A 59 -10.98 2.23 -29.92
N ASP A 60 -11.01 1.96 -28.60
CA ASP A 60 -10.32 2.76 -27.60
C ASP A 60 -8.83 2.37 -27.57
N VAL A 61 -7.95 3.31 -27.89
CA VAL A 61 -6.50 3.09 -27.96
C VAL A 61 -5.81 3.78 -26.79
N VAL A 62 -5.08 3.03 -25.95
CA VAL A 62 -4.27 3.64 -24.89
C VAL A 62 -2.92 4.06 -25.46
N ASP A 63 -2.82 5.32 -25.87
CA ASP A 63 -1.64 5.94 -26.48
C ASP A 63 -1.09 7.13 -25.65
N GLU A 64 -0.22 7.94 -26.23
CA GLU A 64 0.36 9.13 -25.57
C GLU A 64 -0.69 10.15 -25.12
N SER A 65 -1.81 10.27 -25.84
CA SER A 65 -2.87 11.22 -25.51
C SER A 65 -3.70 10.81 -24.28
N THR A 66 -3.56 9.56 -23.82
CA THR A 66 -4.03 9.13 -22.51
C THR A 66 -3.25 9.82 -21.39
N ASP A 67 -1.92 9.90 -21.49
CA ASP A 67 -1.11 10.63 -20.50
C ASP A 67 -1.39 12.13 -20.54
N LEU A 68 -1.67 12.69 -21.73
CA LEU A 68 -2.01 14.10 -21.87
C LEU A 68 -3.34 14.46 -21.22
N TYR A 69 -4.31 13.54 -21.22
CA TYR A 69 -5.53 13.68 -20.44
C TYR A 69 -5.20 13.75 -18.94
N ALA A 70 -4.46 12.76 -18.43
CA ALA A 70 -4.09 12.70 -17.02
C ALA A 70 -3.25 13.91 -16.57
N ALA A 71 -2.35 14.41 -17.43
CA ALA A 71 -1.62 15.66 -17.22
C ALA A 71 -2.57 16.87 -17.15
N GLY A 72 -3.60 16.93 -18.00
CA GLY A 72 -4.64 17.97 -17.94
C GLY A 72 -5.41 17.96 -16.62
N ILE A 73 -5.81 16.78 -16.13
CA ILE A 73 -6.46 16.63 -14.83
C ILE A 73 -5.52 17.05 -13.69
N THR A 74 -4.26 16.63 -13.75
CA THR A 74 -3.21 17.00 -12.78
C THR A 74 -3.02 18.52 -12.72
N LEU A 75 -2.94 19.20 -13.88
CA LEU A 75 -2.82 20.65 -13.94
C LEU A 75 -4.07 21.36 -13.39
N TYR A 76 -5.26 20.83 -13.68
CA TYR A 76 -6.50 21.35 -13.10
C TYR A 76 -6.45 21.33 -11.57
N GLU A 77 -6.06 20.20 -10.99
CA GLU A 77 -5.93 20.07 -9.53
C GLU A 77 -4.87 20.99 -8.95
N LEU A 78 -3.70 21.09 -9.57
CA LEU A 78 -2.63 21.98 -9.09
C LEU A 78 -3.07 23.46 -9.09
N LEU A 79 -3.87 23.88 -10.07
CA LEU A 79 -4.34 25.25 -10.20
C LEU A 79 -5.54 25.58 -9.30
N THR A 80 -6.39 24.60 -9.02
CA THR A 80 -7.65 24.82 -8.29
C THR A 80 -7.59 24.34 -6.84
N GLY A 81 -6.73 23.38 -6.54
CA GLY A 81 -6.67 22.64 -5.28
C GLY A 81 -7.67 21.49 -5.19
N GLN A 82 -8.41 21.19 -6.28
CA GLN A 82 -9.46 20.16 -6.30
C GLN A 82 -9.44 19.39 -7.63
N VAL A 83 -9.77 18.11 -7.60
CA VAL A 83 -9.97 17.31 -8.81
C VAL A 83 -11.26 17.74 -9.53
N PRO A 84 -11.31 17.71 -10.88
CA PRO A 84 -12.49 18.17 -11.63
C PRO A 84 -13.68 17.23 -11.54
N PHE A 85 -13.46 15.95 -11.27
CA PHE A 85 -14.52 14.95 -11.11
C PHE A 85 -14.31 14.22 -9.79
N ASP A 86 -15.33 14.19 -8.95
CA ASP A 86 -15.35 13.40 -7.73
C ASP A 86 -16.74 12.81 -7.52
N ALA A 87 -16.80 11.61 -6.97
CA ALA A 87 -18.07 10.94 -6.69
C ALA A 87 -17.96 10.03 -5.47
N PRO A 88 -19.07 9.75 -4.76
CA PRO A 88 -19.07 8.89 -3.58
C PRO A 88 -18.61 7.44 -3.86
N ASN A 89 -18.75 6.97 -5.10
CA ASN A 89 -18.29 5.66 -5.52
C ASN A 89 -17.52 5.74 -6.84
N GLU A 90 -16.64 4.75 -7.07
CA GLU A 90 -15.72 4.77 -8.21
C GLU A 90 -16.41 4.56 -9.55
N TYR A 91 -17.53 3.83 -9.59
CA TYR A 91 -18.30 3.67 -10.81
C TYR A 91 -18.87 5.02 -11.29
N ASP A 92 -19.49 5.78 -10.39
CA ASP A 92 -20.01 7.10 -10.71
C ASP A 92 -18.89 8.06 -11.12
N LEU A 93 -17.74 8.03 -10.43
CA LEU A 93 -16.55 8.79 -10.83
C LEU A 93 -16.11 8.43 -12.26
N MET A 94 -16.08 7.14 -12.58
CA MET A 94 -15.76 6.64 -13.92
C MET A 94 -16.78 7.11 -14.95
N GLN A 95 -18.08 7.14 -14.62
CA GLN A 95 -19.11 7.69 -15.51
C GLN A 95 -18.96 9.20 -15.70
N LEU A 96 -18.67 9.97 -14.65
CA LEU A 96 -18.37 11.40 -14.77
C LEU A 96 -17.20 11.62 -15.73
N GLN A 97 -16.15 10.82 -15.61
CA GLN A 97 -15.02 10.92 -16.52
C GLN A 97 -15.33 10.52 -17.95
N ILE A 98 -16.26 9.60 -18.21
CA ILE A 98 -16.68 9.26 -19.57
C ILE A 98 -17.62 10.32 -20.16
N GLN A 99 -18.53 10.86 -19.35
CA GLN A 99 -19.71 11.59 -19.81
C GLN A 99 -19.62 13.10 -19.62
N GLN A 100 -19.08 13.57 -18.49
CA GLN A 100 -19.16 14.98 -18.12
C GLN A 100 -18.00 15.80 -18.71
N PRO A 101 -18.27 16.97 -19.31
CA PRO A 101 -17.21 17.89 -19.74
C PRO A 101 -16.45 18.44 -18.52
N LEU A 102 -15.25 18.98 -18.76
CA LEU A 102 -14.46 19.61 -17.69
C LEU A 102 -15.24 20.78 -17.06
N PRO A 103 -15.46 20.80 -15.74
CA PRO A 103 -16.22 21.87 -15.09
C PRO A 103 -15.41 23.17 -15.00
N ARG A 104 -16.08 24.31 -15.19
CA ARG A 104 -15.48 25.63 -15.00
C ARG A 104 -15.16 25.86 -13.53
N HIS A 105 -14.07 26.58 -13.26
CA HIS A 105 -13.65 26.94 -11.90
C HIS A 105 -13.24 28.41 -11.83
N PRO A 106 -13.64 29.18 -10.80
CA PRO A 106 -13.34 30.61 -10.70
C PRO A 106 -11.85 30.97 -10.71
N ARG A 107 -10.97 30.07 -10.25
CA ARG A 107 -9.51 30.27 -10.27
C ARG A 107 -8.87 30.14 -11.66
N LEU A 108 -9.60 29.64 -12.66
CA LEU A 108 -9.06 29.42 -14.00
C LEU A 108 -9.43 30.59 -14.90
N SER A 109 -8.42 31.19 -15.55
CA SER A 109 -8.70 32.14 -16.64
C SER A 109 -9.41 31.44 -17.80
N ARG A 110 -10.01 32.23 -18.69
CA ARG A 110 -10.67 31.69 -19.88
C ARG A 110 -9.71 30.88 -20.76
N GLU A 111 -8.47 31.34 -20.87
CA GLU A 111 -7.41 30.74 -21.67
C GLU A 111 -6.90 29.45 -21.02
N ALA A 112 -6.66 29.47 -19.71
CA ALA A 112 -6.27 28.27 -18.95
C ALA A 112 -7.37 27.20 -18.99
N PHE A 113 -8.64 27.58 -18.81
CA PHE A 113 -9.76 26.66 -18.93
C PHE A 113 -9.86 26.08 -20.35
N SER A 114 -9.72 26.90 -21.40
CA SER A 114 -9.74 26.41 -22.79
C SER A 114 -8.61 25.44 -23.08
N PHE A 115 -7.42 25.68 -22.55
CA PHE A 115 -6.28 24.78 -22.65
C PHE A 115 -6.58 23.42 -21.98
N LEU A 116 -7.04 23.46 -20.73
CA LEU A 116 -7.37 22.25 -19.97
C LEU A 116 -8.51 21.47 -20.61
N GLN A 117 -9.57 22.15 -21.07
CA GLN A 117 -10.70 21.54 -21.76
C GLN A 117 -10.26 20.77 -23.02
N LYS A 118 -9.30 21.32 -23.78
CA LYS A 118 -8.72 20.62 -24.93
C LYS A 118 -7.87 19.42 -24.51
N ALA A 119 -7.08 19.54 -23.44
CA ALA A 119 -6.29 18.42 -22.92
C ALA A 119 -7.18 17.26 -22.42
N THR A 120 -8.32 17.58 -21.80
CA THR A 120 -9.19 16.61 -21.13
C THR A 120 -10.47 16.30 -21.92
N THR A 121 -10.51 16.57 -23.22
CA THR A 121 -11.70 16.27 -24.03
C THR A 121 -11.91 14.75 -24.16
N LYS A 122 -13.18 14.32 -24.23
CA LYS A 122 -13.53 12.90 -24.17
C LYS A 122 -13.21 12.15 -25.45
N ASP A 123 -13.25 12.85 -26.58
CA ASP A 123 -12.80 12.36 -27.87
C ASP A 123 -11.28 12.52 -27.97
N GLN A 124 -10.58 11.40 -27.87
CA GLN A 124 -9.12 11.33 -27.93
C GLN A 124 -8.54 12.02 -29.17
N ARG A 125 -9.24 11.98 -30.31
CA ARG A 125 -8.79 12.58 -31.58
C ARG A 125 -8.76 14.11 -31.54
N ARG A 126 -9.47 14.72 -30.60
CA ARG A 126 -9.56 16.17 -30.39
C ARG A 126 -8.56 16.70 -29.36
N ARG A 127 -7.84 15.82 -28.65
CA ARG A 127 -6.80 16.21 -27.70
C ARG A 127 -5.53 16.71 -28.42
N TYR A 128 -4.57 17.18 -27.64
CA TYR A 128 -3.22 17.39 -28.14
C TYR A 128 -2.63 16.06 -28.66
N ARG A 129 -1.97 16.10 -29.81
CA ARG A 129 -1.38 14.91 -30.45
C ARG A 129 -0.05 14.49 -29.85
N SER A 130 0.62 15.38 -29.12
CA SER A 130 1.88 15.08 -28.45
C SER A 130 2.14 16.02 -27.28
N ALA A 131 2.99 15.58 -26.36
CA ALA A 131 3.48 16.42 -25.26
C ALA A 131 4.16 17.70 -25.76
N GLY A 132 4.85 17.64 -26.90
CA GLY A 132 5.47 18.81 -27.53
C GLY A 132 4.44 19.85 -28.01
N GLN A 133 3.31 19.40 -28.58
CA GLN A 133 2.23 20.30 -28.97
C GLN A 133 1.55 20.92 -27.74
N MET A 134 1.27 20.11 -26.72
CA MET A 134 0.69 20.58 -25.47
C MET A 134 1.59 21.60 -24.78
N ARG A 135 2.91 21.36 -24.72
CA ARG A 135 3.89 22.31 -24.17
C ARG A 135 3.89 23.63 -24.91
N ARG A 136 3.89 23.63 -26.25
CA ARG A 136 3.84 24.87 -27.05
C ARG A 136 2.57 25.67 -26.75
N ALA A 137 1.42 24.99 -26.65
CA ALA A 137 0.17 25.64 -26.30
C ALA A 137 0.19 26.22 -24.88
N LEU A 138 0.82 25.52 -23.92
CA LEU A 138 0.96 25.96 -22.54
C LEU A 138 1.87 27.20 -22.42
N VAL A 139 3.02 27.19 -23.09
CA VAL A 139 3.97 28.32 -23.10
C VAL A 139 3.37 29.55 -23.81
N GLY A 140 2.45 29.35 -24.75
CA GLY A 140 1.74 30.43 -25.43
C GLY A 140 0.59 31.05 -24.65
N LEU A 141 0.29 30.58 -23.43
CA LEU A 141 -0.73 31.20 -22.59
C LEU A 141 -0.22 32.54 -22.03
N PRO A 142 -1.09 33.57 -21.94
CA PRO A 142 -0.71 34.84 -21.31
C PRO A 142 -0.39 34.61 -19.84
N THR A 143 0.86 34.84 -19.43
CA THR A 143 1.26 34.75 -18.02
C THR A 143 1.11 36.10 -17.33
N GLY A 144 0.36 36.13 -16.23
CA GLY A 144 0.42 37.24 -15.26
C GLY A 144 1.80 37.32 -14.58
N PRO A 145 2.07 38.36 -13.77
CA PRO A 145 3.35 38.50 -13.08
C PRO A 145 3.62 37.29 -12.19
N VAL A 146 4.74 36.59 -12.46
CA VAL A 146 5.19 35.42 -11.69
C VAL A 146 5.82 35.93 -10.39
N SER A 147 5.23 35.61 -9.24
CA SER A 147 5.90 35.83 -7.95
C SER A 147 7.12 34.90 -7.85
N PRO A 148 8.30 35.40 -7.44
CA PRO A 148 9.49 34.56 -7.32
C PRO A 148 9.29 33.48 -6.25
N PRO A 149 9.85 32.27 -6.46
CA PRO A 149 9.74 31.19 -5.48
C PRO A 149 10.40 31.59 -4.15
N LEU A 150 9.74 31.26 -3.06
CA LEU A 150 10.29 31.44 -1.71
C LEU A 150 11.56 30.58 -1.55
N PRO A 151 12.71 31.13 -1.11
CA PRO A 151 13.90 30.32 -0.84
C PRO A 151 13.63 29.21 0.19
N PRO A 152 14.29 28.05 0.08
CA PRO A 152 14.08 26.90 0.97
C PRO A 152 14.44 27.23 2.42
N LEU A 153 13.75 26.58 3.37
CA LEU A 153 13.81 26.87 4.81
C LEU A 153 15.23 26.89 5.40
N TRP A 154 16.15 26.04 4.92
CA TRP A 154 17.55 26.00 5.37
C TRP A 154 18.38 27.24 4.99
N LYS A 155 17.99 27.97 3.93
CA LYS A 155 18.59 29.29 3.63
C LYS A 155 18.01 30.41 4.49
N ARG A 156 16.78 30.23 5.00
CA ARG A 156 16.09 31.21 5.83
C ARG A 156 16.44 31.07 7.31
N GLN A 157 16.67 29.84 7.77
CA GLN A 157 16.83 29.50 9.19
C GLN A 157 17.88 28.40 9.43
N PRO A 158 19.16 28.62 9.05
CA PRO A 158 20.22 27.58 9.12
C PRO A 158 20.48 27.08 10.54
N VAL A 159 20.38 27.96 11.54
CA VAL A 159 20.64 27.64 12.96
C VAL A 159 19.57 26.69 13.53
N GLN A 160 18.30 26.90 13.18
CA GLN A 160 17.21 26.05 13.67
C GLN A 160 17.26 24.65 13.05
N VAL A 161 17.61 24.56 11.76
CA VAL A 161 17.81 23.25 11.11
C VAL A 161 18.97 22.47 11.74
N ALA A 162 20.09 23.13 12.04
CA ALA A 162 21.23 22.50 12.70
C ALA A 162 20.90 22.03 14.13
N ALA A 163 20.18 22.85 14.90
CA ALA A 163 19.77 22.53 16.26
C ALA A 163 18.80 21.34 16.32
N VAL A 164 17.84 21.28 15.40
CA VAL A 164 16.91 20.15 15.28
C VAL A 164 17.67 18.87 14.89
N THR A 165 18.62 18.97 13.96
CA THR A 165 19.45 17.82 13.54
C THR A 165 20.26 17.25 14.70
N LEU A 166 20.92 18.11 15.48
CA LEU A 166 21.68 17.68 16.66
C LEU A 166 20.78 17.04 17.74
N SER A 167 19.60 17.60 17.95
CA SER A 167 18.63 17.10 18.93
C SER A 167 18.10 15.71 18.55
N VAL A 168 17.81 15.49 17.26
CA VAL A 168 17.39 14.18 16.74
C VAL A 168 18.49 13.15 16.92
N LEU A 169 19.76 13.51 16.67
CA LEU A 169 20.89 12.59 16.84
C LEU A 169 21.10 12.20 18.32
N LEU A 170 20.95 13.14 19.25
CA LEU A 170 21.04 12.87 20.69
C LEU A 170 19.90 11.96 21.18
N LEU A 171 18.68 12.19 20.69
CA LEU A 171 17.50 11.35 20.97
C LEU A 171 17.69 9.91 20.46
N LEU A 172 18.15 9.76 19.21
CA LEU A 172 18.42 8.44 18.62
C LEU A 172 19.52 7.69 19.39
N GLY A 173 20.56 8.40 19.85
CA GLY A 173 21.57 7.85 20.74
C GLY A 173 20.97 7.36 22.07
N GLY A 174 20.12 8.17 22.71
CA GLY A 174 19.49 7.84 23.99
C GLY A 174 18.59 6.60 23.93
N MET A 175 17.81 6.48 22.86
CA MET A 175 16.95 5.31 22.63
C MET A 175 17.76 4.01 22.46
N TYR A 176 18.96 4.07 21.89
CA TYR A 176 19.82 2.90 21.69
C TYR A 176 20.46 2.38 22.99
N PHE A 177 20.86 3.28 23.91
CA PHE A 177 21.55 2.91 25.15
C PHE A 177 20.62 2.54 26.31
N GLN A 178 19.33 2.84 26.22
CA GLN A 178 18.34 2.53 27.26
C GLN A 178 18.14 1.02 27.52
N ASN A 179 18.48 0.16 26.56
CA ASN A 179 18.26 -1.30 26.65
C ASN A 179 19.46 -2.13 27.14
N ARG A 180 20.55 -1.49 27.60
CA ARG A 180 21.73 -2.21 28.12
C ARG A 180 22.36 -1.50 29.32
N ALA A 181 22.20 -2.10 30.51
CA ALA A 181 22.62 -1.52 31.80
C ALA A 181 24.14 -1.27 31.90
N ASP A 182 24.95 -2.10 31.26
CA ASP A 182 26.42 -2.00 31.17
C ASP A 182 26.91 -0.81 30.32
N LYS A 183 26.07 -0.30 29.40
CA LYS A 183 26.45 0.77 28.46
C LYS A 183 25.81 2.12 28.77
N LYS A 184 24.82 2.16 29.67
CA LYS A 184 24.17 3.39 30.15
C LYS A 184 25.15 4.33 30.85
N ALA A 185 26.10 3.81 31.63
CA ALA A 185 27.14 4.62 32.28
C ALA A 185 28.09 5.31 31.28
N ARG A 186 28.44 4.63 30.18
CA ARG A 186 29.24 5.22 29.09
C ARG A 186 28.48 6.29 28.32
N TYR A 187 27.18 6.10 28.08
CA TYR A 187 26.33 7.09 27.42
C TYR A 187 26.09 8.34 28.29
N LEU A 188 25.85 8.16 29.59
CA LEU A 188 25.71 9.28 30.53
C LEU A 188 27.01 10.07 30.66
N ALA A 189 28.17 9.40 30.74
CA ALA A 189 29.48 10.07 30.69
C ALA A 189 29.75 10.78 29.36
N LEU A 190 29.19 10.29 28.24
CA LEU A 190 29.24 10.94 26.93
C LEU A 190 28.34 12.18 26.87
N CYS A 191 27.17 12.13 27.50
CA CYS A 191 26.24 13.26 27.63
C CYS A 191 26.81 14.35 28.54
N GLU A 192 27.42 13.98 29.68
CA GLU A 192 28.14 14.92 30.57
C GLU A 192 29.36 15.52 29.86
N ARG A 193 30.10 14.74 29.06
CA ARG A 193 31.15 15.29 28.20
C ARG A 193 30.57 16.23 27.15
N ALA A 194 29.45 15.90 26.51
CA ALA A 194 28.80 16.74 25.49
C ALA A 194 28.28 18.07 26.08
N GLU A 195 27.75 18.05 27.30
CA GLU A 195 27.43 19.24 28.11
C GLU A 195 28.71 20.05 28.43
N GLY A 196 29.82 19.40 28.83
CA GLY A 196 31.12 20.05 29.00
C GLY A 196 31.75 20.58 27.69
N PHE A 197 31.44 19.96 26.55
CA PHE A 197 31.86 20.38 25.20
C PHE A 197 31.06 21.58 24.69
N ARG A 198 29.81 21.76 25.15
CA ARG A 198 29.04 23.01 24.97
C ARG A 198 29.77 24.20 25.57
N THR A 199 30.55 23.99 26.63
CA THR A 199 31.37 25.04 27.28
C THR A 199 32.80 25.18 26.76
N ARG A 200 33.38 24.17 26.08
CA ARG A 200 34.76 24.20 25.56
C ARG A 200 34.86 23.46 24.22
N MET A 201 34.60 24.14 23.11
CA MET A 201 34.72 23.54 21.77
C MET A 201 36.18 23.23 21.43
N LYS A 202 36.53 21.94 21.35
CA LYS A 202 37.66 21.42 20.55
C LYS A 202 37.19 20.18 19.78
N PHE A 203 37.04 20.33 18.47
CA PHE A 203 36.36 19.39 17.56
C PHE A 203 37.10 18.06 17.31
N ASP A 204 38.44 18.06 17.33
CA ASP A 204 39.22 16.92 16.80
C ASP A 204 39.25 15.68 17.71
N SER A 205 39.18 15.88 19.03
CA SER A 205 39.28 14.77 20.00
C SER A 205 37.97 14.02 20.16
N ALA A 206 36.83 14.70 19.96
CA ALA A 206 35.52 14.07 19.91
C ALA A 206 35.42 13.15 18.68
N ALA A 207 35.81 13.65 17.50
CA ALA A 207 35.75 12.91 16.25
C ALA A 207 36.50 11.56 16.28
N ARG A 208 37.64 11.48 16.99
CA ARG A 208 38.46 10.25 17.06
C ARG A 208 37.79 9.13 17.87
N VAL A 209 37.28 9.45 19.05
CA VAL A 209 36.58 8.48 19.91
C VAL A 209 35.26 8.03 19.26
N PHE A 210 34.56 8.95 18.58
CA PHE A 210 33.41 8.60 17.75
C PHE A 210 33.80 7.71 16.57
N GLY A 211 34.92 7.98 15.90
CA GLY A 211 35.42 7.21 14.77
C GLY A 211 35.73 5.75 15.13
N GLU A 212 36.44 5.50 16.23
CA GLU A 212 36.81 4.13 16.64
C GLU A 212 35.59 3.28 17.04
N ALA A 213 34.63 3.87 17.78
CA ALA A 213 33.40 3.19 18.15
C ALA A 213 32.48 2.94 16.93
N LEU A 214 32.47 3.87 15.97
CA LEU A 214 31.74 3.73 14.71
C LEU A 214 32.35 2.62 13.85
N VAL A 215 33.68 2.51 13.75
CA VAL A 215 34.39 1.48 12.95
C VAL A 215 34.13 0.06 13.46
N VAL A 216 34.15 -0.15 14.78
CA VAL A 216 33.83 -1.47 15.37
C VAL A 216 32.35 -1.81 15.19
N TRP A 217 31.46 -0.82 15.34
CA TRP A 217 30.03 -1.00 15.06
C TRP A 217 29.77 -1.33 13.59
N GLU A 218 30.41 -0.62 12.67
CA GLU A 218 30.30 -0.84 11.23
C GLU A 218 30.79 -2.24 10.87
N THR A 219 31.95 -2.68 11.33
CA THR A 219 32.54 -3.96 10.89
C THR A 219 31.71 -5.20 11.24
N ASP A 220 31.25 -5.36 12.49
CA ASP A 220 30.46 -6.53 12.88
C ASP A 220 29.01 -6.46 12.36
N SER A 221 28.40 -5.28 12.35
CA SER A 221 27.05 -5.11 11.81
C SER A 221 27.00 -5.25 10.29
N ILE A 222 28.02 -4.78 9.56
CA ILE A 222 28.17 -5.00 8.11
C ILE A 222 28.37 -6.49 7.84
N ARG A 223 29.18 -7.21 8.63
CA ARG A 223 29.38 -8.66 8.45
C ARG A 223 28.08 -9.44 8.61
N LEU A 224 27.30 -9.15 9.65
CA LEU A 224 26.01 -9.80 9.89
C LEU A 224 24.98 -9.44 8.80
N ARG A 225 24.88 -8.15 8.43
CA ARG A 225 23.99 -7.70 7.34
C ARG A 225 24.36 -8.33 6.02
N LYS A 226 25.65 -8.46 5.69
CA LYS A 226 26.11 -9.10 4.46
C LYS A 226 25.69 -10.57 4.42
N LYS A 227 25.93 -11.33 5.50
CA LYS A 227 25.47 -12.71 5.62
C LYS A 227 23.95 -12.83 5.48
N MET A 228 23.20 -11.94 6.13
CA MET A 228 21.74 -11.92 6.04
C MET A 228 21.28 -11.65 4.60
N VAL A 229 21.84 -10.66 3.90
CA VAL A 229 21.49 -10.36 2.50
C VAL A 229 21.75 -11.55 1.58
N GLU A 230 22.82 -12.31 1.82
CA GLU A 230 23.16 -13.51 1.05
C GLU A 230 22.26 -14.72 1.37
N ASN A 231 21.82 -14.86 2.63
CA ASN A 231 21.08 -16.04 3.09
C ASN A 231 19.56 -15.89 3.01
N LEU A 232 19.03 -14.68 3.26
CA LEU A 232 17.59 -14.42 3.31
C LEU A 232 16.84 -14.89 2.05
N PRO A 233 17.33 -14.68 0.81
CA PRO A 233 16.67 -15.22 -0.38
C PRO A 233 16.59 -16.76 -0.40
N LYS A 234 17.61 -17.45 0.13
CA LYS A 234 17.63 -18.92 0.25
C LYS A 234 16.61 -19.38 1.28
N SER A 235 16.54 -18.70 2.43
CA SER A 235 15.54 -18.94 3.47
C SER A 235 14.11 -18.78 2.94
N ILE A 236 13.84 -17.71 2.18
CA ILE A 236 12.55 -17.46 1.52
C ILE A 236 12.25 -18.53 0.47
N ALA A 237 13.23 -18.96 -0.33
CA ALA A 237 13.04 -20.01 -1.32
C ALA A 237 12.67 -21.36 -0.67
N LEU A 238 13.28 -21.70 0.47
CA LEU A 238 12.89 -22.87 1.26
C LEU A 238 11.43 -22.78 1.73
N PHE A 239 11.03 -21.61 2.22
CA PHE A 239 9.65 -21.35 2.65
C PHE A 239 8.65 -21.50 1.50
N GLN A 240 8.92 -20.90 0.34
CA GLN A 240 8.06 -20.97 -0.84
C GLN A 240 7.93 -22.39 -1.40
N ARG A 241 9.00 -23.19 -1.30
CA ARG A 241 9.01 -24.62 -1.67
C ARG A 241 8.45 -25.53 -0.57
N GLN A 242 7.86 -24.95 0.50
CA GLN A 242 7.26 -25.67 1.62
C GLN A 242 8.23 -26.57 2.40
N ARG A 243 9.54 -26.32 2.29
CA ARG A 243 10.58 -27.03 3.05
C ARG A 243 10.73 -26.41 4.43
N TYR A 244 9.66 -26.47 5.22
CA TYR A 244 9.48 -25.65 6.42
C TYR A 244 10.49 -25.93 7.54
N SER A 245 10.92 -27.17 7.74
CA SER A 245 11.94 -27.49 8.75
C SER A 245 13.28 -26.82 8.41
N GLY A 246 13.72 -26.93 7.14
CA GLY A 246 14.91 -26.23 6.66
C GLY A 246 14.76 -24.71 6.68
N ALA A 247 13.58 -24.19 6.31
CA ALA A 247 13.29 -22.76 6.37
C ALA A 247 13.35 -22.22 7.82
N THR A 248 12.84 -22.98 8.79
CA THR A 248 12.88 -22.62 10.22
C THR A 248 14.32 -22.46 10.69
N SER A 249 15.17 -23.47 10.44
CA SER A 249 16.58 -23.40 10.83
C SER A 249 17.32 -22.25 10.13
N SER A 250 17.02 -22.01 8.84
CA SER A 250 17.64 -20.94 8.06
C SER A 250 17.24 -19.55 8.57
N PHE A 251 15.94 -19.29 8.79
CA PHE A 251 15.50 -18.01 9.36
C PHE A 251 15.97 -17.80 10.79
N ALA A 252 16.06 -18.86 11.61
CA ALA A 252 16.62 -18.75 12.96
C ALA A 252 18.08 -18.28 12.92
N ALA A 253 18.88 -18.75 11.95
CA ALA A 253 20.24 -18.25 11.74
C ALA A 253 20.24 -16.79 11.25
N ASP A 254 19.33 -16.41 10.35
CA ASP A 254 19.22 -15.03 9.85
C ASP A 254 18.83 -14.03 10.96
N THR A 255 18.03 -14.45 11.95
CA THR A 255 17.65 -13.60 13.11
C THR A 255 18.80 -13.28 14.07
N LEU A 256 20.00 -13.84 13.85
CA LEU A 256 21.20 -13.39 14.57
C LEU A 256 21.54 -11.93 14.28
N ASP A 257 21.13 -11.39 13.13
CA ASP A 257 21.09 -9.95 12.90
C ASP A 257 19.77 -9.38 13.46
N PRO A 258 19.81 -8.56 14.52
CA PRO A 258 18.60 -8.00 15.12
C PRO A 258 17.80 -7.09 14.20
N SER A 259 18.38 -6.64 13.07
CA SER A 259 17.73 -5.82 12.05
C SER A 259 17.03 -6.63 10.95
N ALA A 260 17.12 -7.97 10.97
CA ALA A 260 16.58 -8.89 9.96
C ALA A 260 15.04 -9.04 10.00
N ARG A 261 14.33 -7.94 9.80
CA ARG A 261 12.87 -7.82 9.99
C ARG A 261 12.06 -8.85 9.19
N GLU A 262 12.46 -9.19 7.96
CA GLU A 262 11.84 -10.22 7.14
C GLU A 262 12.01 -11.61 7.77
N ALA A 263 13.21 -11.93 8.27
CA ALA A 263 13.50 -13.22 8.90
C ALA A 263 12.66 -13.42 10.17
N PHE A 264 12.57 -12.38 11.01
CA PHE A 264 11.70 -12.38 12.19
C PHE A 264 10.23 -12.61 11.79
N TYR A 265 9.75 -11.96 10.74
CA TYR A 265 8.39 -12.16 10.23
C TYR A 265 8.13 -13.59 9.76
N TYR A 266 8.99 -14.16 8.91
CA TYR A 266 8.80 -15.51 8.39
C TYR A 266 8.94 -16.57 9.47
N LEU A 267 9.90 -16.42 10.39
CA LEU A 267 10.01 -17.29 11.56
C LEU A 267 8.75 -17.21 12.43
N GLY A 268 8.19 -16.01 12.59
CA GLY A 268 6.90 -15.80 13.24
C GLY A 268 5.77 -16.58 12.57
N ILE A 269 5.66 -16.56 11.23
CA ILE A 269 4.69 -17.37 10.48
C ILE A 269 4.87 -18.86 10.75
N LEU A 270 6.11 -19.36 10.66
CA LEU A 270 6.41 -20.78 10.86
C LEU A 270 6.00 -21.23 12.26
N ARG A 271 6.30 -20.45 13.29
CA ARG A 271 5.87 -20.73 14.68
C ARG A 271 4.38 -20.58 14.89
N PHE A 272 3.73 -19.59 14.28
CA PHE A 272 2.28 -19.37 14.44
C PHE A 272 1.48 -20.59 13.97
N TYR A 273 1.83 -21.11 12.79
CA TYR A 273 1.13 -22.23 12.15
C TYR A 273 1.72 -23.60 12.49
N GLY A 274 2.83 -23.67 13.23
CA GLY A 274 3.52 -24.93 13.52
C GLY A 274 4.13 -25.60 12.29
N LEU A 275 4.64 -24.82 11.35
CA LEU A 275 5.21 -25.30 10.09
C LEU A 275 6.71 -25.58 10.27
N GLY A 276 7.10 -26.85 10.30
CA GLY A 276 8.50 -27.25 10.50
C GLY A 276 9.05 -27.00 11.91
N THR A 277 8.19 -26.57 12.83
CA THR A 277 8.44 -26.35 14.26
C THR A 277 7.11 -26.49 15.01
N PRO A 278 7.08 -26.84 16.31
CA PRO A 278 5.83 -26.84 17.08
C PRO A 278 5.14 -25.47 17.06
N ALA A 279 3.81 -25.47 16.99
CA ALA A 279 3.02 -24.24 17.02
C ALA A 279 3.18 -23.52 18.37
N ASP A 280 3.47 -22.22 18.32
CA ASP A 280 3.68 -21.36 19.49
C ASP A 280 3.28 -19.92 19.12
N THR A 281 2.01 -19.61 19.37
CA THR A 281 1.42 -18.31 19.00
C THR A 281 2.00 -17.16 19.84
N GLN A 282 2.33 -17.40 21.11
CA GLN A 282 2.95 -16.38 21.97
C GLN A 282 4.33 -15.96 21.45
N ARG A 283 5.19 -16.94 21.12
CA ARG A 283 6.49 -16.63 20.51
C ARG A 283 6.35 -16.03 19.12
N ALA A 284 5.37 -16.46 18.33
CA ALA A 284 5.11 -15.85 17.02
C ALA A 284 4.77 -14.36 17.13
N VAL A 285 3.93 -13.98 18.09
CA VAL A 285 3.59 -12.56 18.33
C VAL A 285 4.80 -11.77 18.79
N ALA A 286 5.66 -12.34 19.63
CA ALA A 286 6.91 -11.67 20.03
C ALA A 286 7.81 -11.39 18.81
N LEU A 287 7.92 -12.34 17.89
CA LEU A 287 8.68 -12.18 16.64
C LEU A 287 8.02 -11.14 15.70
N TYR A 288 6.70 -11.16 15.55
CA TYR A 288 5.97 -10.13 14.80
C TYR A 288 6.18 -8.74 15.41
N ARG A 289 6.12 -8.61 16.72
CA ARG A 289 6.35 -7.33 17.42
C ARG A 289 7.77 -6.82 17.22
N HIS A 290 8.76 -7.70 17.21
CA HIS A 290 10.13 -7.31 16.89
C HIS A 290 10.24 -6.81 15.44
N ALA A 291 9.74 -7.56 14.45
CA ALA A 291 9.74 -7.15 13.05
C ALA A 291 8.92 -5.85 12.79
N ALA A 292 7.81 -5.68 13.49
CA ALA A 292 6.93 -4.50 13.37
C ALA A 292 7.63 -3.22 13.85
N ARG A 293 8.41 -3.30 14.95
CA ARG A 293 9.24 -2.18 15.45
C ARG A 293 10.35 -1.78 14.48
N LEU A 294 10.78 -2.69 13.61
CA LEU A 294 11.74 -2.43 12.53
C LEU A 294 11.08 -1.90 11.24
N GLY A 295 9.80 -1.53 11.30
CA GLY A 295 9.06 -0.97 10.16
C GLY A 295 8.66 -2.01 9.11
N TYR A 296 8.58 -3.30 9.46
CA TYR A 296 8.11 -4.30 8.50
C TYR A 296 6.58 -4.34 8.46
N ALA A 297 6.01 -3.72 7.42
CA ALA A 297 4.56 -3.52 7.31
C ALA A 297 3.72 -4.79 7.42
N LEU A 298 4.17 -5.92 6.85
CA LEU A 298 3.45 -7.19 7.00
C LEU A 298 3.44 -7.68 8.45
N ALA A 299 4.52 -7.46 9.21
CA ALA A 299 4.54 -7.79 10.63
C ALA A 299 3.67 -6.85 11.46
N GLN A 300 3.64 -5.55 11.13
CA GLN A 300 2.73 -4.59 11.75
C GLN A 300 1.26 -5.02 11.55
N VAL A 301 0.87 -5.44 10.34
CA VAL A 301 -0.46 -6.02 10.05
C VAL A 301 -0.71 -7.29 10.86
N ARG A 302 0.23 -8.24 10.91
CA ARG A 302 0.07 -9.49 11.68
C ARG A 302 -0.08 -9.23 13.17
N LEU A 303 0.68 -8.28 13.71
CA LEU A 303 0.57 -7.88 15.11
C LEU A 303 -0.80 -7.22 15.38
N GLY A 304 -1.26 -6.32 14.51
CA GLY A 304 -2.60 -5.75 14.59
C GLY A 304 -3.68 -6.84 14.60
N ASN A 305 -3.57 -7.84 13.71
CA ASN A 305 -4.50 -8.97 13.67
C ASN A 305 -4.45 -9.80 14.96
N ALA A 306 -3.27 -10.05 15.52
CA ALA A 306 -3.13 -10.78 16.78
C ALA A 306 -3.76 -10.03 17.96
N LEU A 307 -3.61 -8.70 18.00
CA LEU A 307 -4.21 -7.84 19.03
C LEU A 307 -5.73 -7.71 18.88
N VAL A 308 -6.27 -7.73 17.67
CA VAL A 308 -7.73 -7.74 17.45
C VAL A 308 -8.36 -9.08 17.86
N ASN A 309 -7.70 -10.20 17.53
CA ASN A 309 -8.27 -11.53 17.70
C ASN A 309 -7.82 -12.24 18.99
N GLY A 310 -6.90 -11.66 19.75
CA GLY A 310 -6.35 -12.25 20.98
C GLY A 310 -5.43 -13.46 20.73
N TRP A 311 -4.75 -13.52 19.58
CA TRP A 311 -3.92 -14.67 19.23
C TRP A 311 -2.56 -14.61 19.92
N GLY A 312 -2.38 -15.37 21.01
CA GLY A 312 -1.10 -15.41 21.75
C GLY A 312 -0.77 -14.11 22.49
N ILE A 313 -1.70 -13.16 22.54
CA ILE A 313 -1.60 -11.88 23.24
C ILE A 313 -2.99 -11.44 23.69
N ARG A 314 -3.08 -10.64 24.76
CA ARG A 314 -4.34 -10.04 25.19
C ARG A 314 -4.88 -9.10 24.11
N VAL A 315 -6.19 -9.09 23.94
CA VAL A 315 -6.86 -8.17 23.01
C VAL A 315 -6.60 -6.72 23.39
N ASP A 316 -6.19 -5.91 22.40
CA ASP A 316 -5.99 -4.46 22.55
C ASP A 316 -6.25 -3.77 21.20
N PHE A 317 -7.44 -3.18 21.05
CA PHE A 317 -7.83 -2.55 19.79
C PHE A 317 -7.11 -1.22 19.55
N ALA A 318 -6.74 -0.48 20.61
CA ALA A 318 -6.04 0.80 20.46
C ALA A 318 -4.59 0.57 19.98
N GLU A 319 -3.91 -0.44 20.55
CA GLU A 319 -2.60 -0.85 20.05
C GLU A 319 -2.71 -1.38 18.61
N ALA A 320 -3.75 -2.18 18.29
CA ALA A 320 -3.97 -2.69 16.93
C ALA A 320 -4.18 -1.57 15.91
N GLU A 321 -4.98 -0.55 16.24
CA GLU A 321 -5.19 0.61 15.39
C GLU A 321 -3.86 1.29 15.07
N THR A 322 -3.02 1.52 16.09
CA THR A 322 -1.71 2.15 15.92
C THR A 322 -0.86 1.36 14.92
N TRP A 323 -0.80 0.03 15.05
CA TRP A 323 -0.03 -0.81 14.14
C TRP A 323 -0.58 -0.82 12.71
N TYR A 324 -1.90 -0.83 12.53
CA TYR A 324 -2.47 -0.71 11.18
C TYR A 324 -2.23 0.66 10.55
N GLN A 325 -2.28 1.75 11.34
CA GLN A 325 -1.96 3.09 10.84
C GLN A 325 -0.50 3.18 10.40
N LEU A 326 0.43 2.61 11.17
CA LEU A 326 1.84 2.51 10.79
C LEU A 326 2.01 1.69 9.49
N ALA A 327 1.40 0.50 9.41
CA ALA A 327 1.48 -0.33 8.20
C ALA A 327 0.93 0.36 6.96
N ARG A 328 -0.16 1.13 7.11
CA ARG A 328 -0.73 1.94 6.04
C ARG A 328 0.23 3.04 5.56
N ALA A 329 0.98 3.65 6.48
CA ALA A 329 1.92 4.73 6.18
C ALA A 329 3.23 4.20 5.57
N ASP A 330 3.74 3.09 6.09
CA ASP A 330 5.06 2.52 5.76
C ASP A 330 5.05 1.64 4.49
N SER A 331 3.89 1.44 3.85
CA SER A 331 3.78 0.50 2.73
C SER A 331 2.85 0.90 1.59
N THR A 332 3.00 0.18 0.48
CA THR A 332 2.15 0.20 -0.72
C THR A 332 1.66 -1.23 -1.03
N GLY A 333 0.71 -1.36 -1.95
CA GLY A 333 0.19 -2.66 -2.39
C GLY A 333 -0.41 -3.51 -1.27
N PHE A 334 -0.10 -4.81 -1.25
CA PHE A 334 -0.75 -5.82 -0.40
C PHE A 334 -0.75 -5.47 1.10
N ALA A 335 0.40 -5.10 1.67
CA ALA A 335 0.49 -4.78 3.11
C ALA A 335 -0.35 -3.56 3.49
N ARG A 336 -0.39 -2.54 2.62
CA ARG A 336 -1.23 -1.35 2.81
C ARG A 336 -2.72 -1.70 2.69
N GLY A 337 -3.07 -2.56 1.73
CA GLY A 337 -4.42 -3.06 1.53
C GLY A 337 -4.94 -3.79 2.77
N ASP A 338 -4.15 -4.73 3.30
CA ASP A 338 -4.49 -5.48 4.51
C ASP A 338 -4.61 -4.59 5.75
N ALA A 339 -3.70 -3.62 5.91
CA ALA A 339 -3.76 -2.65 7.00
C ALA A 339 -5.05 -1.81 6.95
N LEU A 340 -5.40 -1.30 5.77
CA LEU A 340 -6.65 -0.58 5.55
C LEU A 340 -7.88 -1.46 5.81
N TYR A 341 -7.82 -2.74 5.44
CA TYR A 341 -8.90 -3.69 5.72
C TYR A 341 -9.04 -3.99 7.22
N GLY A 342 -7.91 -4.09 7.94
CA GLY A 342 -7.89 -4.19 9.40
C GLY A 342 -8.54 -2.99 10.09
N LEU A 343 -8.23 -1.76 9.64
CA LEU A 343 -8.88 -0.54 10.11
C LEU A 343 -10.38 -0.54 9.81
N TYR A 344 -10.79 -0.94 8.61
CA TYR A 344 -12.21 -1.15 8.28
C TYR A 344 -12.89 -2.05 9.32
N TYR A 345 -12.30 -3.22 9.60
CA TYR A 345 -12.88 -4.19 10.53
C TYR A 345 -12.97 -3.65 11.96
N LEU A 346 -11.92 -2.96 12.42
CA LEU A 346 -11.83 -2.38 13.76
C LEU A 346 -12.92 -1.32 13.98
N TYR A 347 -13.09 -0.40 13.04
CA TYR A 347 -14.12 0.65 13.11
C TYR A 347 -15.55 0.12 12.84
N ALA A 348 -15.71 -0.96 12.08
CA ALA A 348 -17.00 -1.61 11.86
C ALA A 348 -17.49 -2.38 13.10
N SER A 349 -16.57 -3.00 13.84
CA SER A 349 -16.88 -3.85 14.99
C SER A 349 -17.03 -3.05 16.29
N GLY A 350 -16.22 -1.99 16.48
CA GLY A 350 -16.24 -1.10 17.66
C GLY A 350 -15.89 -1.81 18.96
N GLY A 351 -14.78 -2.55 18.99
CA GLY A 351 -14.35 -3.32 20.15
C GLY A 351 -13.66 -2.49 21.25
N ASN A 352 -13.74 -2.99 22.50
CA ASN A 352 -12.97 -2.61 23.71
C ASN A 352 -12.40 -1.17 23.72
N GLY A 353 -13.28 -0.17 23.81
CA GLY A 353 -12.91 1.24 23.98
C GLY A 353 -12.93 2.09 22.70
N LEU A 354 -13.03 1.48 21.52
CA LEU A 354 -13.25 2.20 20.26
C LEU A 354 -14.74 2.24 19.94
N THR A 355 -15.27 3.45 19.76
CA THR A 355 -16.67 3.66 19.33
C THR A 355 -16.81 3.24 17.88
N ARG A 356 -17.89 2.53 17.53
CA ARG A 356 -18.21 2.19 16.14
C ARG A 356 -18.31 3.48 15.33
N ASP A 357 -17.57 3.52 14.23
CA ASP A 357 -17.62 4.63 13.27
C ASP A 357 -17.80 4.03 11.88
N TYR A 358 -19.06 3.81 11.52
CA TYR A 358 -19.43 3.18 10.26
C TYR A 358 -19.01 4.02 9.04
N PRO A 359 -19.18 5.36 9.00
CA PRO A 359 -18.69 6.18 7.90
C PRO A 359 -17.17 6.06 7.70
N ARG A 360 -16.39 6.15 8.79
CA ARG A 360 -14.94 6.02 8.73
C ARG A 360 -14.51 4.61 8.30
N SER A 361 -15.17 3.59 8.83
CA SER A 361 -14.97 2.19 8.43
C SER A 361 -15.18 2.01 6.93
N LEU A 362 -16.28 2.54 6.38
CA LEU A 362 -16.56 2.47 4.95
C LEU A 362 -15.49 3.19 4.10
N GLY A 363 -14.98 4.32 4.59
CA GLY A 363 -13.84 5.01 3.98
C GLY A 363 -12.60 4.11 3.87
N PHE A 364 -12.25 3.40 4.94
CA PHE A 364 -11.15 2.44 4.93
C PHE A 364 -11.39 1.25 4.01
N LEU A 365 -12.63 0.75 3.93
CA LEU A 365 -12.98 -0.33 3.01
C LEU A 365 -12.78 0.07 1.54
N ARG A 366 -13.28 1.26 1.17
CA ARG A 366 -13.09 1.82 -0.18
C ARG A 366 -11.60 2.00 -0.50
N ALA A 367 -10.83 2.55 0.44
CA ALA A 367 -9.39 2.73 0.27
C ALA A 367 -8.65 1.39 0.12
N SER A 368 -9.02 0.37 0.91
CA SER A 368 -8.41 -0.97 0.83
C SER A 368 -8.70 -1.65 -0.52
N ALA A 369 -9.95 -1.56 -0.99
CA ALA A 369 -10.35 -2.11 -2.28
C ALA A 369 -9.58 -1.43 -3.44
N ARG A 370 -9.41 -0.12 -3.39
CA ARG A 370 -8.63 0.65 -4.38
C ARG A 370 -7.15 0.24 -4.44
N VAL A 371 -6.56 -0.10 -3.29
CA VAL A 371 -5.15 -0.54 -3.21
C VAL A 371 -4.94 -1.97 -3.73
N GLY A 372 -6.01 -2.75 -3.93
CA GLY A 372 -5.90 -4.10 -4.48
C GLY A 372 -6.25 -5.23 -3.51
N SER A 373 -6.74 -4.95 -2.30
CA SER A 373 -7.09 -6.03 -1.35
C SER A 373 -8.30 -6.82 -1.89
N LEU A 374 -8.10 -8.13 -2.11
CA LEU A 374 -9.14 -9.00 -2.66
C LEU A 374 -10.36 -9.08 -1.74
N GLU A 375 -10.12 -9.19 -0.43
CA GLU A 375 -11.13 -9.24 0.61
C GLU A 375 -11.94 -7.94 0.66
N ALA A 376 -11.27 -6.80 0.52
CA ALA A 376 -11.93 -5.50 0.50
C ALA A 376 -12.77 -5.29 -0.76
N MET A 377 -12.26 -5.66 -1.94
CA MET A 377 -13.02 -5.62 -3.20
C MET A 377 -14.28 -6.46 -3.10
N HIS A 378 -14.15 -7.71 -2.64
CA HIS A 378 -15.30 -8.60 -2.46
C HIS A 378 -16.30 -8.01 -1.45
N ARG A 379 -15.84 -7.57 -0.27
CA ARG A 379 -16.72 -6.97 0.73
C ARG A 379 -17.43 -5.73 0.22
N LEU A 380 -16.75 -4.86 -0.51
CA LEU A 380 -17.34 -3.66 -1.07
C LEU A 380 -18.40 -4.00 -2.13
N GLY A 381 -18.13 -5.00 -2.97
CA GLY A 381 -19.11 -5.54 -3.92
C GLY A 381 -20.36 -6.10 -3.24
N VAL A 382 -20.19 -6.85 -2.15
CA VAL A 382 -21.30 -7.36 -1.33
C VAL A 382 -22.11 -6.22 -0.71
N LYS A 383 -21.45 -5.17 -0.17
CA LYS A 383 -22.16 -4.01 0.39
C LYS A 383 -22.99 -3.28 -0.68
N TYR A 384 -22.46 -3.08 -1.89
CA TYR A 384 -23.26 -2.50 -2.98
C TYR A 384 -24.38 -3.44 -3.46
N ARG A 385 -24.20 -4.76 -3.36
CA ARG A 385 -25.23 -5.75 -3.77
C ARG A 385 -26.47 -5.71 -2.89
N TYR A 386 -26.29 -5.61 -1.58
CA TYR A 386 -27.39 -5.68 -0.62
C TYR A 386 -27.81 -4.31 -0.07
N GLY A 387 -26.93 -3.33 -0.16
CA GLY A 387 -27.08 -2.05 0.51
C GLY A 387 -26.98 -2.18 2.04
N ASP A 388 -26.80 -1.05 2.70
CA ASP A 388 -27.00 -0.85 4.14
C ASP A 388 -27.28 0.64 4.43
N ALA A 389 -27.32 1.02 5.71
CA ALA A 389 -27.61 2.38 6.14
C ALA A 389 -26.63 3.45 5.60
N LEU A 390 -25.42 3.07 5.16
CA LEU A 390 -24.41 3.99 4.63
C LEU A 390 -24.14 3.84 3.15
N LEU A 391 -24.56 2.72 2.56
CA LEU A 391 -24.32 2.42 1.17
C LEU A 391 -25.62 1.95 0.53
N THR A 392 -26.21 2.76 -0.32
CA THR A 392 -27.39 2.34 -1.09
C THR A 392 -27.03 1.19 -2.03
N GLN A 393 -28.00 0.32 -2.28
CA GLN A 393 -27.85 -0.75 -3.25
C GLN A 393 -27.49 -0.16 -4.62
N ASN A 394 -26.45 -0.68 -5.25
CA ASN A 394 -26.02 -0.31 -6.60
C ASN A 394 -25.53 -1.58 -7.32
N PRO A 395 -26.39 -2.23 -8.13
CA PRO A 395 -26.06 -3.48 -8.82
C PRO A 395 -24.85 -3.38 -9.75
N ASP A 396 -24.59 -2.22 -10.35
CA ASP A 396 -23.46 -2.02 -11.27
C ASP A 396 -22.13 -1.91 -10.53
N SER A 397 -22.11 -1.13 -9.44
CA SER A 397 -20.96 -1.08 -8.53
C SER A 397 -20.70 -2.46 -7.90
N ALA A 398 -21.76 -3.19 -7.52
CA ALA A 398 -21.63 -4.55 -7.02
C ALA A 398 -20.96 -5.47 -8.04
N ARG A 399 -21.44 -5.48 -9.28
CA ARG A 399 -20.85 -6.27 -10.37
C ARG A 399 -19.41 -5.86 -10.66
N TYR A 400 -19.10 -4.56 -10.66
CA TYR A 400 -17.76 -4.04 -10.88
C TYR A 400 -16.76 -4.60 -9.85
N TRP A 401 -17.03 -4.40 -8.56
CA TRP A 401 -16.13 -4.83 -7.49
C TRP A 401 -16.04 -6.35 -7.36
N LEU A 402 -17.14 -7.08 -7.58
CA LEU A 402 -17.14 -8.53 -7.59
C LEU A 402 -16.34 -9.08 -8.79
N ARG A 403 -16.42 -8.48 -9.98
CA ARG A 403 -15.61 -8.86 -11.16
C ARG A 403 -14.12 -8.68 -10.91
N LEU A 404 -13.72 -7.56 -10.30
CA LEU A 404 -12.34 -7.33 -9.91
C LEU A 404 -11.84 -8.41 -8.94
N ALA A 405 -12.59 -8.66 -7.87
CA ALA A 405 -12.24 -9.69 -6.88
C ALA A 405 -12.16 -11.09 -7.51
N ALA A 406 -13.14 -11.46 -8.34
CA ALA A 406 -13.18 -12.76 -9.02
C ALA A 406 -12.03 -12.93 -10.01
N GLY A 407 -11.71 -11.89 -10.79
CA GLY A 407 -10.58 -11.87 -11.73
C GLY A 407 -9.23 -12.00 -11.02
N ALA A 408 -9.11 -11.49 -9.80
CA ALA A 408 -7.95 -11.66 -8.94
C ALA A 408 -7.91 -13.04 -8.22
N GLY A 409 -8.92 -13.89 -8.39
CA GLY A 409 -8.97 -15.25 -7.85
C GLY A 409 -9.82 -15.41 -6.57
N HIS A 410 -10.61 -14.41 -6.17
CA HIS A 410 -11.50 -14.51 -5.02
C HIS A 410 -12.71 -15.43 -5.31
N ARG A 411 -12.65 -16.67 -4.81
CA ARG A 411 -13.61 -17.74 -5.12
C ARG A 411 -15.07 -17.38 -4.83
N GLU A 412 -15.33 -16.70 -3.71
CA GLU A 412 -16.69 -16.29 -3.33
C GLU A 412 -17.26 -15.26 -4.30
N ALA A 413 -16.40 -14.35 -4.79
CA ALA A 413 -16.83 -13.33 -5.73
C ALA A 413 -17.18 -13.98 -7.09
N THR A 414 -16.40 -14.99 -7.50
CA THR A 414 -16.72 -15.80 -8.70
C THR A 414 -18.09 -16.44 -8.59
N ARG A 415 -18.43 -17.04 -7.43
CA ARG A 415 -19.74 -17.67 -7.21
C ARG A 415 -20.87 -16.64 -7.25
N GLN A 416 -20.71 -15.53 -6.53
CA GLN A 416 -21.73 -14.48 -6.47
C GLN A 416 -21.99 -13.81 -7.83
N LEU A 417 -20.98 -13.71 -8.71
CA LEU A 417 -21.19 -13.24 -10.08
C LEU A 417 -22.01 -14.20 -10.93
N GLN A 418 -21.83 -15.51 -10.74
CA GLN A 418 -22.61 -16.54 -11.43
C GLN A 418 -24.10 -16.46 -11.03
N GLU A 419 -24.37 -16.21 -9.75
CA GLU A 419 -25.74 -16.00 -9.25
C GLU A 419 -26.40 -14.72 -9.80
N LEU A 420 -25.62 -13.68 -10.10
CA LEU A 420 -26.10 -12.39 -10.62
C LEU A 420 -26.39 -12.41 -12.14
N GLY A 421 -26.45 -13.59 -12.76
CA GLY A 421 -26.68 -13.74 -14.21
C GLY A 421 -25.49 -13.34 -15.08
N GLY A 422 -24.30 -13.15 -14.48
CA GLY A 422 -23.07 -12.89 -15.22
C GLY A 422 -22.49 -14.20 -15.74
N THR A 423 -22.59 -14.45 -17.04
CA THR A 423 -21.70 -15.42 -17.69
C THR A 423 -20.26 -14.97 -17.42
N ASN A 424 -19.46 -15.87 -16.85
CA ASN A 424 -18.03 -15.69 -16.74
C ASN A 424 -17.46 -15.74 -18.17
N PRO A 425 -16.96 -14.65 -18.78
CA PRO A 425 -16.41 -14.73 -20.14
C PRO A 425 -15.09 -15.52 -20.15
N PHE A 426 -14.52 -15.81 -18.98
CA PHE A 426 -13.18 -16.38 -18.85
C PHE A 426 -13.20 -17.65 -18.01
N ASN A 427 -13.61 -18.74 -18.65
CA ASN A 427 -13.25 -20.08 -18.20
C ASN A 427 -11.90 -20.46 -18.86
N LEU A 428 -10.80 -20.32 -18.14
CA LEU A 428 -9.46 -20.69 -18.63
C LEU A 428 -9.28 -22.21 -18.84
N ASN A 429 -10.25 -23.04 -18.43
CA ASN A 429 -10.22 -24.49 -18.67
C ASN A 429 -10.70 -24.93 -20.05
N THR A 430 -11.27 -24.03 -20.87
CA THR A 430 -11.76 -24.38 -22.22
C THR A 430 -10.75 -24.09 -23.35
N LEU A 431 -9.58 -23.54 -23.05
CA LEU A 431 -8.51 -23.31 -24.04
C LEU A 431 -7.49 -24.47 -24.14
N PHE A 432 -7.56 -25.45 -23.24
CA PHE A 432 -6.76 -26.67 -23.30
C PHE A 432 -7.63 -27.86 -22.91
N ASN A 433 -8.41 -28.40 -23.86
CA ASN A 433 -8.71 -29.82 -24.02
C ASN A 433 -9.80 -30.00 -25.09
N GLY A 434 -9.36 -30.13 -26.34
CA GLY A 434 -10.14 -30.87 -27.32
C GLY A 434 -10.14 -32.34 -26.94
N THR A 435 -11.24 -32.82 -26.37
CA THR A 435 -11.91 -34.10 -26.68
C THR A 435 -12.98 -34.40 -25.62
N ARG A 436 -14.19 -34.68 -26.11
CA ARG A 436 -15.37 -35.03 -25.34
C ARG A 436 -15.14 -36.28 -24.48
N ARG A 437 -15.59 -36.26 -23.22
CA ARG A 437 -16.19 -37.42 -22.53
C ARG A 437 -17.16 -36.96 -21.42
N LYS A 438 -18.31 -37.64 -21.34
CA LYS A 438 -19.45 -37.39 -20.45
C LYS A 438 -19.06 -37.47 -18.94
N PRO A 439 -19.80 -36.80 -18.04
CA PRO A 439 -19.48 -36.78 -16.61
C PRO A 439 -19.94 -38.06 -15.89
N THR A 440 -19.10 -38.59 -15.01
CA THR A 440 -19.45 -39.56 -13.95
C THR A 440 -19.46 -38.86 -12.58
N PRO A 441 -20.31 -39.28 -11.62
CA PRO A 441 -20.49 -38.62 -10.33
C PRO A 441 -19.33 -38.90 -9.34
N PRO A 442 -19.22 -38.16 -8.22
CA PRO A 442 -17.93 -37.80 -7.65
C PRO A 442 -17.36 -38.85 -6.69
N ARG A 443 -16.05 -39.08 -6.76
CA ARG A 443 -15.28 -39.64 -5.64
C ARG A 443 -14.83 -38.52 -4.71
N ARG A 444 -15.28 -38.61 -3.46
CA ARG A 444 -14.89 -37.75 -2.34
C ARG A 444 -13.37 -37.68 -2.21
N ARG A 445 -12.82 -36.46 -2.25
CA ARG A 445 -11.61 -36.09 -1.50
C ARG A 445 -11.86 -34.77 -0.78
N ARG A 446 -11.79 -34.85 0.55
CA ARG A 446 -11.73 -33.72 1.48
C ARG A 446 -10.38 -33.02 1.32
N SER A 447 -10.38 -31.71 1.15
CA SER A 447 -9.85 -30.75 2.15
C SER A 447 -9.80 -29.35 1.51
N SER A 448 -10.38 -28.36 2.18
CA SER A 448 -10.08 -26.96 1.89
C SER A 448 -9.93 -26.19 3.19
N PHE A 449 -8.81 -25.48 3.28
CA PHE A 449 -8.23 -24.78 4.43
C PHE A 449 -9.10 -23.65 5.02
N TRP A 450 -10.23 -23.29 4.39
CA TRP A 450 -11.05 -22.12 4.75
C TRP A 450 -12.34 -22.44 5.52
N GLU A 451 -12.76 -23.71 5.61
CA GLU A 451 -14.00 -24.07 6.36
C GLU A 451 -13.83 -24.01 7.89
N ASN A 452 -12.61 -23.94 8.41
CA ASN A 452 -12.36 -23.83 9.86
C ASN A 452 -12.38 -22.38 10.40
N LEU A 453 -12.58 -21.36 9.55
CA LEU A 453 -12.43 -19.96 9.98
C LEU A 453 -13.71 -19.30 10.52
N PHE A 454 -14.92 -19.83 10.26
CA PHE A 454 -16.18 -19.13 10.59
C PHE A 454 -17.37 -20.03 11.00
N GLY A 455 -17.15 -21.01 11.89
CA GLY A 455 -18.23 -21.75 12.54
C GLY A 455 -18.34 -21.37 14.03
N PRO A 456 -19.54 -21.11 14.58
CA PRO A 456 -19.68 -20.81 16.01
C PRO A 456 -19.35 -22.06 16.85
N SER A 457 -18.48 -21.89 17.85
CA SER A 457 -18.15 -22.93 18.81
C SER A 457 -19.37 -23.24 19.69
N ARG A 458 -19.96 -24.42 19.53
CA ARG A 458 -20.85 -25.01 20.54
C ARG A 458 -20.11 -26.14 21.27
N ARG A 459 -19.65 -25.83 22.47
CA ARG A 459 -19.51 -26.75 23.63
C ARG A 459 -20.45 -26.15 24.68
N THR A 460 -21.29 -26.83 25.46
CA THR A 460 -21.51 -28.23 25.93
C THR A 460 -22.84 -28.16 26.77
N PRO A 461 -23.52 -29.24 27.27
CA PRO A 461 -22.92 -30.25 28.16
C PRO A 461 -23.50 -31.68 28.14
N SER A 462 -22.85 -32.47 29.01
CA SER A 462 -22.90 -33.87 29.44
C SER A 462 -24.22 -34.67 29.45
N LYS A 463 -24.00 -35.97 29.71
CA LYS A 463 -24.89 -37.13 30.01
C LYS A 463 -24.95 -38.08 28.80
N ARG A 464 -24.62 -39.36 28.89
CA ARG A 464 -24.43 -40.31 29.99
C ARG A 464 -23.29 -41.27 29.61
#